data_AF-A0A166MDF6-F1
#
_entry.id   AF-A0A166MDF6-F1
#
_cell.length_a   1.000
_cell.length_b   1.000
_cell.length_c   1.000
_cell.angle_alpha   90.00
_cell.angle_beta   90.00
_cell.angle_gamma   90.00
#
_symmetry.space_group_name_H-M   'P 1'
#
loop_
_entity.id
_entity.type
_entity.pdbx_description
1 polymer ?
#
loop_
_entity_poly.entity_id
_entity_poly.type
_entity_poly.pdbx_seq_one_letter_code
_entity_poly.pdbx_strand_id
1 'polypeptide(L)'
;MPDTDEDLLQKLSEVQVMFIRRSLGVHKRSVLAPLYTETGLIPLSYRRLDFVLRYLVYALQRPADTYVREALTDSMTLATQGHQCWFMDLQLTVLKLRAPFALTVVPTPDAQAVETLRSKVSVHAFDTLRSELSTNTKLYLIRDRKGPCAVLRPYLQVINADHRYAITRLLLSCHSLSVERLRWVERYREKVPHNERLCRFCQASVETPEHVLLSCEANPGIAARTSRYLDSVESATAAPLPLRDEYDDVT
;
A
#
# COMPACT_ATOMS: atom_id res chain seq x y z
N MET A 1 5.01 -14.56 -18.38
CA MET A 1 6.16 -15.31 -17.82
C MET A 1 6.23 -14.99 -16.34
N PRO A 2 6.42 -15.98 -15.45
CA PRO A 2 6.58 -15.74 -14.02
C PRO A 2 7.84 -14.91 -13.73
N ASP A 3 7.83 -14.14 -12.64
CA ASP A 3 8.93 -13.25 -12.28
C ASP A 3 9.98 -13.99 -11.44
N THR A 4 10.85 -14.74 -12.12
CA THR A 4 11.90 -15.53 -11.46
C THR A 4 13.14 -14.71 -11.13
N ASP A 5 13.45 -13.68 -11.93
CA ASP A 5 14.56 -12.75 -11.75
C ASP A 5 14.15 -11.57 -10.84
N GLU A 6 14.74 -11.53 -9.65
CA GLU A 6 14.46 -10.51 -8.63
C GLU A 6 15.03 -9.14 -9.01
N ASP A 7 16.18 -9.08 -9.70
CA ASP A 7 16.81 -7.82 -10.07
C ASP A 7 15.99 -7.10 -11.14
N LEU A 8 15.45 -7.85 -12.11
CA LEU A 8 14.56 -7.29 -13.13
C LEU A 8 13.22 -6.85 -12.53
N LEU A 9 12.64 -7.65 -11.62
CA LEU A 9 11.42 -7.28 -10.92
C LEU A 9 11.62 -6.03 -10.05
N GLN A 10 12.77 -5.92 -9.38
CA GLN A 10 13.12 -4.78 -8.56
C GLN A 10 13.22 -3.50 -9.39
N LYS A 11 13.89 -3.52 -10.54
CA LYS A 11 13.97 -2.37 -11.46
C LYS A 11 12.59 -1.87 -11.88
N LEU A 12 11.66 -2.77 -12.20
CA LEU A 12 10.29 -2.39 -12.55
C LEU A 12 9.50 -1.86 -11.35
N SER A 13 9.68 -2.48 -10.18
CA SER A 13 9.05 -2.05 -8.94
C SER A 13 9.50 -0.65 -8.53
N GLU A 14 10.77 -0.32 -8.73
CA GLU A 14 11.31 1.02 -8.50
C GLU A 14 10.67 2.08 -9.40
N VAL A 15 10.42 1.75 -10.66
CA VAL A 15 9.70 2.64 -11.59
C VAL A 15 8.27 2.87 -11.10
N GLN A 16 7.53 1.81 -10.74
CA GLN A 16 6.18 1.93 -10.19
C GLN A 16 6.18 2.83 -8.95
N VAL A 17 7.04 2.55 -7.99
CA VAL A 17 7.17 3.30 -6.74
C VAL A 17 7.55 4.76 -7.01
N MET A 18 8.44 5.03 -7.96
CA MET A 18 8.83 6.39 -8.35
C MET A 18 7.63 7.18 -8.88
N PHE A 19 6.84 6.60 -9.78
CA PHE A 19 5.64 7.25 -10.30
C PHE A 19 4.61 7.54 -9.21
N ILE A 20 4.37 6.59 -8.30
CA ILE A 20 3.42 6.78 -7.20
C ILE A 20 3.92 7.85 -6.22
N ARG A 21 5.21 7.85 -5.88
CA ARG A 21 5.78 8.89 -5.01
C ARG A 21 5.63 10.27 -5.62
N ARG A 22 5.85 10.40 -6.93
CA ARG A 22 5.66 11.65 -7.67
C ARG A 22 4.19 12.08 -7.70
N SER A 23 3.26 11.15 -7.93
CA SER A 23 1.82 11.47 -7.96
C SER A 23 1.27 11.88 -6.59
N LEU A 24 1.83 11.32 -5.50
CA LEU A 24 1.48 11.68 -4.12
C LEU A 24 2.31 12.84 -3.56
N GLY A 25 3.35 13.29 -4.26
CA GLY A 25 4.22 14.37 -3.82
C GLY A 25 5.10 14.03 -2.61
N VAL A 26 5.35 12.76 -2.33
CA VAL A 26 6.14 12.29 -1.16
C VAL A 26 7.61 12.04 -1.51
N HIS A 27 8.47 12.02 -0.50
CA HIS A 27 9.91 11.89 -0.71
C HIS A 27 10.37 10.45 -1.02
N LYS A 28 11.56 10.30 -1.62
CA LYS A 28 12.15 8.99 -2.00
C LYS A 28 12.33 7.97 -0.86
N ARG A 29 12.35 8.44 0.40
CA ARG A 29 12.48 7.59 1.61
C ARG A 29 11.12 7.31 2.27
N SER A 30 10.00 7.55 1.57
CA SER A 30 8.66 7.35 2.13
C SER A 30 8.41 5.86 2.34
N VAL A 31 7.62 5.54 3.36
CA VAL A 31 7.13 4.18 3.62
C VAL A 31 6.38 3.67 2.39
N LEU A 32 6.47 2.38 2.09
CA LEU A 32 5.95 1.82 0.85
C LEU A 32 4.47 1.51 0.93
N ALA A 33 4.00 0.90 2.01
CA ALA A 33 2.58 0.51 2.14
C ALA A 33 1.59 1.63 1.76
N PRO A 34 1.73 2.88 2.24
CA PRO A 34 0.80 3.93 1.88
C PRO A 34 0.74 4.27 0.39
N LEU A 35 1.83 4.06 -0.35
CA LEU A 35 1.84 4.29 -1.79
C LEU A 35 0.76 3.43 -2.48
N TYR A 36 0.59 2.20 -2.04
CA TYR A 36 -0.40 1.27 -2.55
C TYR A 36 -1.76 1.48 -1.91
N THR A 37 -1.79 1.64 -0.59
CA THR A 37 -3.05 1.66 0.14
C THR A 37 -3.87 2.93 -0.04
N GLU A 38 -3.21 4.04 -0.36
CA GLU A 38 -3.90 5.31 -0.64
C GLU A 38 -4.30 5.43 -2.13
N THR A 39 -3.64 4.71 -3.03
CA THR A 39 -3.91 4.81 -4.48
C THR A 39 -4.80 3.69 -5.02
N GLY A 40 -4.99 2.60 -4.26
CA GLY A 40 -5.66 1.40 -4.74
C GLY A 40 -4.80 0.55 -5.69
N LEU A 41 -3.51 0.88 -5.82
CA LEU A 41 -2.58 0.07 -6.61
C LEU A 41 -2.09 -1.12 -5.80
N ILE A 42 -1.68 -2.16 -6.52
CA ILE A 42 -1.09 -3.38 -5.96
C ILE A 42 0.39 -3.43 -6.37
N PRO A 43 1.31 -3.87 -5.48
CA PRO A 43 2.71 -4.06 -5.85
C PRO A 43 2.85 -4.96 -7.09
N LEU A 44 3.79 -4.63 -7.97
CA LEU A 44 3.94 -5.34 -9.25
C LEU A 44 4.15 -6.85 -9.09
N SER A 45 4.86 -7.28 -8.06
CA SER A 45 5.09 -8.71 -7.75
C SER A 45 3.77 -9.48 -7.62
N TYR A 46 2.82 -8.95 -6.85
CA TYR A 46 1.50 -9.57 -6.68
C TYR A 46 0.64 -9.44 -7.93
N ARG A 47 0.66 -8.29 -8.61
CA ARG A 47 -0.18 -8.06 -9.80
C ARG A 47 0.23 -8.94 -10.97
N ARG A 48 1.53 -9.12 -11.21
CA ARG A 48 2.05 -9.99 -12.28
C ARG A 48 1.78 -11.45 -11.97
N LEU A 49 1.95 -11.86 -10.71
CA LEU A 49 1.58 -13.20 -10.27
C LEU A 49 0.08 -13.48 -10.47
N ASP A 50 -0.80 -12.55 -10.11
CA ASP A 50 -2.25 -12.66 -10.35
C ASP A 50 -2.56 -12.91 -11.83
N PHE A 51 -1.94 -12.15 -12.75
CA PHE A 51 -2.11 -12.37 -14.18
C PHE A 51 -1.63 -13.75 -14.65
N VAL A 52 -0.50 -14.21 -14.14
CA VAL A 52 0.03 -15.54 -14.48
C VAL A 52 -0.89 -16.65 -13.96
N LEU A 53 -1.45 -16.50 -12.76
CA LEU A 53 -2.41 -17.45 -12.19
C LEU A 53 -3.74 -17.47 -12.97
N ARG A 54 -4.25 -16.30 -13.41
CA ARG A 54 -5.43 -16.24 -14.30
C ARG A 54 -5.19 -16.96 -15.62
N TYR A 55 -4.01 -16.76 -16.21
CA TYR A 55 -3.63 -17.49 -17.41
C TYR A 55 -3.55 -19.00 -17.16
N LEU A 56 -3.01 -19.43 -16.01
CA LEU A 56 -2.99 -20.85 -15.64
C LEU A 56 -4.40 -21.42 -15.53
N VAL A 57 -5.34 -20.72 -14.88
CA VAL A 57 -6.76 -21.13 -14.83
C VAL A 57 -7.34 -21.28 -16.23
N TYR A 58 -7.12 -20.29 -17.10
CA TYR A 58 -7.56 -20.34 -18.49
C TYR A 58 -7.01 -21.58 -19.22
N ALA A 59 -5.69 -21.81 -19.16
CA ALA A 59 -5.05 -22.95 -19.79
C ALA A 59 -5.55 -24.28 -19.21
N LEU A 60 -5.81 -24.32 -17.89
CA LEU A 60 -6.38 -25.45 -17.17
C LEU A 60 -7.86 -25.73 -17.45
N GLN A 61 -8.55 -24.86 -18.19
CA GLN A 61 -9.94 -25.05 -18.61
C GLN A 61 -10.07 -25.35 -20.10
N ARG A 62 -8.98 -25.25 -20.87
CA ARG A 62 -9.01 -25.55 -22.31
C ARG A 62 -9.19 -27.04 -22.59
N PRO A 63 -9.87 -27.42 -23.70
CA PRO A 63 -9.92 -28.81 -24.14
C PRO A 63 -8.53 -29.45 -24.33
N ALA A 64 -8.45 -30.77 -24.17
CA ALA A 64 -7.21 -31.56 -24.20
C ALA A 64 -6.46 -31.47 -25.53
N ASP A 65 -7.19 -31.30 -26.62
CA ASP A 65 -6.73 -31.23 -28.02
C ASP A 65 -6.21 -29.84 -28.43
N THR A 66 -6.13 -28.88 -27.49
CA THR A 66 -5.60 -27.55 -27.79
C THR A 66 -4.12 -27.46 -27.48
N TYR A 67 -3.35 -26.80 -28.35
CA TYR A 67 -1.91 -26.59 -28.16
C TYR A 67 -1.55 -25.97 -26.80
N VAL A 68 -2.37 -25.06 -26.28
CA VAL A 68 -2.14 -24.43 -24.98
C VAL A 68 -2.23 -25.46 -23.85
N ARG A 69 -3.18 -26.39 -23.93
CA ARG A 69 -3.35 -27.45 -22.92
C ARG A 69 -2.25 -28.49 -23.02
N GLU A 70 -1.88 -28.91 -24.21
CA GLU A 70 -0.77 -29.84 -24.45
C GLU A 70 0.54 -29.24 -23.91
N ALA A 71 0.87 -28.01 -24.31
CA ALA A 71 2.07 -27.32 -23.83
C ALA A 71 2.09 -27.13 -22.31
N LEU A 72 0.93 -26.89 -21.68
CA LEU A 72 0.84 -26.83 -20.22
C LEU A 72 1.12 -28.19 -19.57
N THR A 73 0.55 -29.25 -20.13
CA THR A 73 0.74 -30.63 -19.65
C THR A 73 2.20 -31.05 -19.75
N ASP A 74 2.85 -30.73 -20.87
CA ASP A 74 4.28 -30.94 -21.07
C ASP A 74 5.10 -30.14 -20.06
N SER A 75 4.77 -28.86 -19.85
CA SER A 75 5.46 -28.05 -18.85
C SER A 75 5.28 -28.59 -17.43
N MET A 76 4.12 -29.13 -17.08
CA MET A 76 3.90 -29.77 -15.77
C MET A 76 4.72 -31.06 -15.64
N THR A 77 4.80 -31.86 -16.70
CA THR A 77 5.59 -33.10 -16.74
C THR A 77 7.09 -32.80 -16.60
N LEU A 78 7.59 -31.78 -17.29
CA LEU A 78 8.97 -31.32 -17.15
C LEU A 78 9.25 -30.85 -15.72
N ALA A 79 8.31 -30.13 -15.09
CA ALA A 79 8.47 -29.68 -13.71
C ALA A 79 8.54 -30.86 -12.72
N THR A 80 7.72 -31.90 -12.89
CA THR A 80 7.77 -33.09 -12.01
C THR A 80 9.08 -33.87 -12.16
N GLN A 81 9.71 -33.80 -13.33
CA GLN A 81 11.04 -34.35 -13.60
C GLN A 81 12.19 -33.44 -13.13
N GLY A 82 11.89 -32.27 -12.57
CA GLY A 82 12.88 -31.31 -12.07
C GLY A 82 13.54 -30.46 -13.16
N HIS A 83 12.99 -30.43 -14.37
CA HIS A 83 13.49 -29.60 -15.45
C HIS A 83 12.96 -28.17 -15.36
N GLN A 84 13.81 -27.20 -15.71
CA GLN A 84 13.44 -25.79 -15.80
C GLN A 84 12.39 -25.58 -16.88
N CYS A 85 11.27 -24.98 -16.51
CA CYS A 85 10.16 -24.73 -17.40
C CYS A 85 9.26 -23.64 -16.81
N TRP A 86 8.31 -23.16 -17.61
CA TRP A 86 7.37 -22.10 -17.21
C TRP A 86 6.58 -22.45 -15.94
N PHE A 87 6.16 -23.70 -15.78
CA PHE A 87 5.42 -24.13 -14.59
C PHE A 87 6.30 -24.12 -13.33
N MET A 88 7.53 -24.65 -13.40
CA MET A 88 8.49 -24.61 -12.30
C MET A 88 8.80 -23.16 -11.87
N ASP A 89 8.97 -22.26 -12.83
CA ASP A 89 9.19 -20.82 -12.58
C ASP A 89 8.04 -20.19 -11.78
N LEU A 90 6.80 -20.57 -12.10
CA LEU A 90 5.61 -20.15 -11.35
C LEU A 90 5.63 -20.71 -9.92
N GLN A 91 5.97 -22.00 -9.75
CA GLN A 91 6.09 -22.63 -8.43
C GLN A 91 7.11 -21.89 -7.55
N LEU A 92 8.27 -21.56 -8.12
CA LEU A 92 9.32 -20.81 -7.44
C LEU A 92 8.86 -19.40 -7.07
N THR A 93 8.23 -18.68 -8.00
CA THR A 93 7.71 -17.32 -7.75
C THR A 93 6.71 -17.32 -6.59
N VAL A 94 5.84 -18.32 -6.55
CA VAL A 94 4.84 -18.52 -5.49
C VAL A 94 5.51 -18.85 -4.16
N LEU A 95 6.50 -19.75 -4.14
CA LEU A 95 7.26 -20.12 -2.94
C LEU A 95 8.03 -18.93 -2.35
N LYS A 96 8.60 -18.07 -3.20
CA LYS A 96 9.36 -16.88 -2.80
C LYS A 96 8.55 -15.86 -1.99
N LEU A 97 7.22 -15.89 -2.05
CA LEU A 97 6.39 -15.01 -1.21
C LEU A 97 6.52 -15.30 0.30
N ARG A 98 7.15 -16.42 0.70
CA ARG A 98 7.51 -16.76 2.09
C ARG A 98 6.37 -16.56 3.10
N ALA A 99 5.15 -16.81 2.65
CA ALA A 99 3.97 -16.53 3.42
C ALA A 99 3.61 -17.68 4.37
N PRO A 100 2.88 -17.43 5.49
CA PRO A 100 2.50 -18.45 6.47
C PRO A 100 1.60 -19.56 5.91
N PHE A 101 1.03 -19.35 4.73
CA PHE A 101 0.42 -20.38 3.91
C PHE A 101 1.46 -20.79 2.87
N ALA A 102 2.32 -21.77 3.19
CA ALA A 102 3.17 -22.38 2.18
C ALA A 102 2.27 -22.77 1.00
N LEU A 103 2.40 -22.05 -0.10
CA LEU A 103 1.59 -22.24 -1.28
C LEU A 103 2.15 -23.49 -1.94
N THR A 104 1.68 -24.66 -1.49
CA THR A 104 2.05 -25.93 -2.10
C THR A 104 1.44 -25.92 -3.49
N VAL A 105 2.23 -25.51 -4.48
CA VAL A 105 1.81 -25.66 -5.87
C VAL A 105 1.86 -27.14 -6.16
N VAL A 106 0.67 -27.74 -6.15
CA VAL A 106 0.46 -29.16 -6.45
C VAL A 106 1.06 -29.44 -7.84
N PRO A 107 1.76 -30.56 -8.05
CA PRO A 107 2.37 -30.90 -9.34
C PRO A 107 1.39 -30.90 -10.52
N THR A 108 0.13 -31.25 -10.24
CA THR A 108 -0.99 -31.28 -11.18
C THR A 108 -2.20 -30.57 -10.54
N PRO A 109 -2.25 -29.24 -10.58
CA PRO A 109 -3.36 -28.49 -10.00
C PRO A 109 -4.56 -28.49 -10.94
N ASP A 110 -5.77 -28.58 -10.40
CA ASP A 110 -6.98 -28.24 -11.15
C ASP A 110 -7.25 -26.73 -11.14
N ALA A 111 -8.19 -26.28 -11.97
CA ALA A 111 -8.52 -24.85 -12.09
C ALA A 111 -9.03 -24.24 -10.77
N GLN A 112 -9.74 -25.02 -9.95
CA GLN A 112 -10.34 -24.55 -8.69
C GLN A 112 -9.27 -24.35 -7.60
N ALA A 113 -8.27 -25.22 -7.55
CA ALA A 113 -7.12 -25.08 -6.67
C ALA A 113 -6.30 -23.83 -7.02
N VAL A 114 -6.12 -23.53 -8.31
CA VAL A 114 -5.43 -22.31 -8.76
C VAL A 114 -6.26 -21.05 -8.45
N GLU A 115 -7.58 -21.12 -8.57
CA GLU A 115 -8.48 -20.04 -8.16
C GLU A 115 -8.34 -19.74 -6.65
N THR A 116 -8.36 -20.80 -5.83
CA THR A 116 -8.17 -20.70 -4.38
C THR A 116 -6.79 -20.10 -4.03
N LEU A 117 -5.75 -20.52 -4.75
CA LEU A 117 -4.40 -19.95 -4.66
C LEU A 117 -4.40 -18.45 -4.98
N ARG A 118 -5.11 -18.04 -6.04
CA ARG A 118 -5.21 -16.62 -6.44
C ARG A 118 -5.85 -15.77 -5.34
N SER A 119 -6.96 -16.24 -4.75
CA SER A 119 -7.59 -15.55 -3.62
C SER A 119 -6.65 -15.42 -2.42
N LYS A 120 -5.88 -16.48 -2.09
CA LYS A 120 -4.88 -16.43 -1.01
C LYS A 120 -3.75 -15.43 -1.28
N VAL A 121 -3.25 -15.37 -2.52
CA VAL A 121 -2.23 -14.39 -2.94
C VAL A 121 -2.75 -12.96 -2.79
N SER A 122 -4.01 -12.72 -3.17
CA SER A 122 -4.67 -11.42 -3.01
C SER A 122 -4.76 -11.00 -1.54
N VAL A 123 -5.29 -11.89 -0.68
CA VAL A 123 -5.39 -11.66 0.77
C VAL A 123 -4.02 -11.35 1.38
N HIS A 124 -2.99 -12.11 1.03
CA HIS A 124 -1.64 -11.88 1.52
C HIS A 124 -1.04 -10.54 1.11
N ALA A 125 -1.29 -10.10 -0.13
CA ALA A 125 -0.83 -8.80 -0.57
C ALA A 125 -1.39 -7.70 0.35
N PHE A 126 -2.69 -7.78 0.68
CA PHE A 126 -3.32 -6.82 1.58
C PHE A 126 -2.87 -6.96 3.03
N ASP A 127 -2.65 -8.18 3.53
CA ASP A 127 -2.15 -8.40 4.88
C ASP A 127 -0.71 -7.91 5.05
N THR A 128 0.14 -8.08 4.05
CA THR A 128 1.50 -7.53 4.02
C THR A 128 1.45 -6.00 4.14
N LEU A 129 0.61 -5.35 3.33
CA LEU A 129 0.44 -3.90 3.38
C LEU A 129 -0.14 -3.43 4.72
N ARG A 130 -1.16 -4.13 5.24
CA ARG A 130 -1.79 -3.81 6.53
C ARG A 130 -0.81 -3.98 7.70
N SER A 131 0.03 -5.01 7.67
CA SER A 131 1.08 -5.24 8.66
C SER A 131 2.12 -4.11 8.66
N GLU A 132 2.56 -3.66 7.49
CA GLU A 132 3.47 -2.50 7.39
C GLU A 132 2.81 -1.22 7.92
N LEU A 133 1.51 -1.00 7.67
CA LEU A 133 0.76 0.13 8.23
C LEU A 133 0.65 0.06 9.76
N SER A 134 0.34 -1.11 10.32
CA SER A 134 0.09 -1.30 11.76
C SER A 134 1.37 -1.21 12.59
N THR A 135 2.48 -1.71 12.05
CA THR A 135 3.77 -1.77 12.76
C THR A 135 4.58 -0.48 12.63
N ASN A 136 4.35 0.33 11.60
CA ASN A 136 5.15 1.53 11.36
C ASN A 136 4.65 2.74 12.17
N THR A 137 5.44 3.14 13.17
CA THR A 137 5.15 4.27 14.07
C THR A 137 4.99 5.63 13.38
N LYS A 138 5.47 5.80 12.14
CA LYS A 138 5.20 6.99 11.33
C LYS A 138 3.72 7.11 10.98
N LEU A 139 3.10 5.99 10.63
CA LEU A 139 1.83 5.97 9.96
C LEU A 139 0.64 6.00 10.92
N TYR A 140 0.85 6.49 12.15
CA TYR A 140 -0.15 6.47 13.21
C TYR A 140 -1.44 7.21 12.83
N LEU A 141 -1.36 8.26 11.99
CA LEU A 141 -2.52 9.00 11.47
C LEU A 141 -3.42 8.18 10.55
N ILE A 142 -2.88 7.15 9.90
CA ILE A 142 -3.61 6.34 8.91
C ILE A 142 -3.72 4.87 9.33
N ARG A 143 -3.17 4.51 10.49
CA ARG A 143 -3.06 3.13 10.98
C ARG A 143 -4.42 2.48 11.21
N ASP A 144 -5.29 3.21 11.89
CA ASP A 144 -6.57 2.70 12.41
C ASP A 144 -7.76 3.15 11.55
N ARG A 145 -7.49 3.48 10.28
CA ARG A 145 -8.53 3.94 9.34
C ARG A 145 -9.51 2.82 8.99
N LYS A 146 -10.77 3.20 8.77
CA LYS A 146 -11.84 2.29 8.34
C LYS A 146 -11.88 2.09 6.82
N GLY A 147 -12.51 1.01 6.38
CA GLY A 147 -12.75 0.69 4.97
C GLY A 147 -11.68 -0.20 4.31
N PRO A 148 -11.73 -0.36 2.98
CA PRO A 148 -10.87 -1.29 2.25
C PRO A 148 -9.38 -0.92 2.39
N CYS A 149 -8.51 -1.93 2.36
CA CYS A 149 -7.07 -1.75 2.57
C CYS A 149 -6.46 -0.85 1.49
N ALA A 150 -6.68 -1.17 0.21
CA ALA A 150 -6.18 -0.41 -0.94
C ALA A 150 -7.34 0.12 -1.79
N VAL A 151 -7.54 1.43 -1.75
CA VAL A 151 -8.51 2.15 -2.58
C VAL A 151 -7.98 3.55 -2.84
N LEU A 152 -8.32 4.15 -3.99
CA LEU A 152 -8.01 5.55 -4.26
C LEU A 152 -8.76 6.43 -3.26
N ARG A 153 -8.04 7.09 -2.36
CA ARG A 153 -8.66 7.82 -1.24
C ARG A 153 -9.32 9.12 -1.69
N PRO A 154 -10.45 9.52 -1.08
CA PRO A 154 -11.17 10.74 -1.47
C PRO A 154 -10.33 12.01 -1.42
N TYR A 155 -9.43 12.14 -0.43
CA TYR A 155 -8.57 13.33 -0.33
C TYR A 155 -7.55 13.41 -1.48
N LEU A 156 -7.33 12.33 -2.25
CA LEU A 156 -6.53 12.36 -3.48
C LEU A 156 -7.30 12.90 -4.68
N GLN A 157 -8.60 13.18 -4.54
CA GLN A 157 -9.42 13.80 -5.57
C GLN A 157 -9.52 15.32 -5.42
N VAL A 158 -8.86 15.92 -4.41
CA VAL A 158 -8.79 17.38 -4.28
C VAL A 158 -8.14 17.99 -5.53
N ILE A 159 -8.85 18.91 -6.16
CA ILE A 159 -8.48 19.47 -7.47
C ILE A 159 -7.11 20.16 -7.40
N ASN A 160 -6.89 20.96 -6.35
CA ASN A 160 -5.62 21.66 -6.16
C ASN A 160 -4.51 20.66 -5.77
N ALA A 161 -3.47 20.58 -6.62
CA ALA A 161 -2.36 19.66 -6.42
C ALA A 161 -1.54 19.97 -5.17
N ASP A 162 -1.31 21.24 -4.84
CA ASP A 162 -0.55 21.63 -3.65
C ASP A 162 -1.29 21.24 -2.37
N HIS A 163 -2.62 21.38 -2.36
CA HIS A 163 -3.44 20.94 -1.24
C HIS A 163 -3.39 19.42 -1.07
N ARG A 164 -3.50 18.66 -2.18
CA ARG A 164 -3.31 17.21 -2.12
C ARG A 164 -1.95 16.83 -1.57
N TYR A 165 -0.89 17.45 -2.06
CA TYR A 165 0.47 17.19 -1.61
C TYR A 165 0.66 17.54 -0.14
N ALA A 166 0.05 18.63 0.35
CA ALA A 166 0.08 18.97 1.76
C ALA A 166 -0.58 17.88 2.61
N ILE A 167 -1.78 17.43 2.22
CA ILE A 167 -2.52 16.37 2.93
C ILE A 167 -1.77 15.05 2.92
N THR A 168 -1.31 14.59 1.76
CA THR A 168 -0.54 13.33 1.64
C THR A 168 0.75 13.40 2.45
N ARG A 169 1.49 14.50 2.38
CA ARG A 169 2.71 14.66 3.17
C ARG A 169 2.43 14.66 4.66
N LEU A 170 1.33 15.24 5.09
CA LEU A 170 0.91 15.23 6.49
C LEU A 170 0.61 13.80 6.95
N LEU A 171 -0.29 13.10 6.25
CA LEU A 171 -0.76 11.77 6.62
C LEU A 171 0.35 10.71 6.55
N LEU A 172 1.26 10.83 5.58
CA LEU A 172 2.31 9.84 5.32
C LEU A 172 3.65 10.18 5.99
N SER A 173 3.65 11.08 6.98
CA SER A 173 4.84 11.55 7.70
C SER A 173 5.97 12.04 6.78
N CYS A 174 5.61 12.73 5.70
CA CYS A 174 6.54 13.38 4.78
C CYS A 174 6.50 14.91 4.91
N HIS A 175 6.21 15.41 6.12
CA HIS A 175 6.06 16.83 6.44
C HIS A 175 7.27 17.39 7.21
N SER A 176 7.32 18.72 7.37
CA SER A 176 8.45 19.43 7.99
C SER A 176 8.29 19.72 9.49
N LEU A 177 7.24 19.22 10.14
CA LEU A 177 7.03 19.37 11.59
C LEU A 177 8.12 18.66 12.42
N SER A 178 8.41 19.16 13.62
CA SER A 178 9.47 18.72 14.51
C SER A 178 9.34 17.25 14.87
N VAL A 179 8.12 16.72 15.04
CA VAL A 179 7.90 15.30 15.36
C VAL A 179 8.56 14.35 14.35
N GLU A 180 8.64 14.78 13.08
CA GLU A 180 9.27 14.03 11.99
C GLU A 180 10.67 14.56 11.67
N ARG A 181 10.89 15.88 11.53
CA ARG A 181 12.21 16.44 11.20
C ARG A 181 13.26 16.14 12.27
N LEU A 182 12.88 16.19 13.55
CA LEU A 182 13.83 15.99 14.64
C LEU A 182 13.98 14.52 15.07
N ARG A 183 13.23 13.61 14.43
CA ARG A 183 13.34 12.16 14.62
C ARG A 183 14.66 11.58 14.10
N TRP A 184 15.22 12.21 13.05
CA TRP A 184 16.39 11.73 12.34
C TRP A 184 17.69 12.24 12.97
N VAL A 185 18.70 11.36 13.00
CA VAL A 185 20.08 11.76 13.24
C VAL A 185 20.61 12.45 11.98
N GLU A 186 21.23 13.62 12.15
CA GLU A 186 21.88 14.36 11.07
C GLU A 186 23.36 14.58 11.45
N ARG A 187 24.21 14.93 10.48
CA ARG A 187 25.68 14.97 10.62
C ARG A 187 26.21 15.73 11.84
N TYR A 188 25.43 16.69 12.36
CA TYR A 188 25.79 17.54 13.51
C TYR A 188 24.66 17.62 14.55
N ARG A 189 23.73 16.67 14.54
CA ARG A 189 22.56 16.71 15.40
C ARG A 189 22.16 15.31 15.83
N GLU A 190 22.27 15.08 17.14
CA GLU A 190 21.80 13.84 17.75
C GLU A 190 20.29 13.71 17.66
N LYS A 191 19.81 12.50 17.93
CA LYS A 191 18.38 12.19 17.93
C LYS A 191 17.71 12.96 19.07
N VAL A 192 16.74 13.81 18.72
CA VAL A 192 15.98 14.56 19.72
C VAL A 192 14.89 13.65 20.32
N PRO A 193 14.83 13.49 21.66
CA PRO A 193 13.75 12.80 22.36
C PRO A 193 12.37 13.33 21.95
N HIS A 194 11.35 12.46 21.93
CA HIS A 194 10.03 12.83 21.40
C HIS A 194 9.41 14.04 22.12
N ASN A 195 9.46 14.05 23.45
CA ASN A 195 8.98 15.11 24.32
C ASN A 195 9.69 16.46 24.11
N GLU A 196 10.89 16.46 23.55
CA GLU A 196 11.68 17.67 23.28
C GLU A 196 11.47 18.23 21.86
N ARG A 197 10.65 17.58 21.03
CA ARG A 197 10.37 18.03 19.66
C ARG A 197 9.31 19.12 19.64
N LEU A 198 9.60 20.24 20.31
CA LEU A 198 8.67 21.32 20.57
C LEU A 198 8.15 21.99 19.30
N CYS A 199 6.93 22.51 19.40
CA CYS A 199 6.24 23.31 18.39
C CYS A 199 7.01 24.59 18.09
N ARG A 200 7.21 24.89 16.80
CA ARG A 200 7.90 26.12 16.39
C ARG A 200 7.13 27.40 16.70
N PHE A 201 5.83 27.27 16.93
CA PHE A 201 4.96 28.41 17.23
C PHE A 201 4.89 28.69 18.73
N CYS A 202 4.40 27.74 19.53
CA CYS A 202 4.19 27.96 20.97
C CYS A 202 5.38 27.57 21.84
N GLN A 203 6.31 26.74 21.35
CA GLN A 203 7.44 26.18 22.09
C GLN A 203 7.08 25.45 23.41
N ALA A 204 5.81 25.13 23.63
CA ALA A 204 5.32 24.54 24.89
C ALA A 204 4.93 23.05 24.75
N SER A 205 4.46 22.64 23.58
CA SER A 205 3.98 21.28 23.31
C SER A 205 4.75 20.64 22.14
N VAL A 206 4.73 19.32 22.03
CA VAL A 206 5.34 18.60 20.89
C VAL A 206 4.68 19.02 19.56
N GLU A 207 5.48 19.25 18.52
CA GLU A 207 5.01 19.66 17.20
C GLU A 207 4.41 18.49 16.40
N THR A 208 3.24 18.03 16.81
CA THR A 208 2.46 17.05 16.05
C THR A 208 1.48 17.73 15.09
N PRO A 209 1.04 17.05 14.02
CA PRO A 209 -0.03 17.51 13.14
C PRO A 209 -1.28 18.01 13.87
N GLU A 210 -1.75 17.29 14.89
CA GLU A 210 -2.94 17.61 15.66
C GLU A 210 -2.72 18.88 16.47
N HIS A 211 -1.59 18.99 17.17
CA HIS A 211 -1.26 20.20 17.91
C HIS A 211 -1.23 21.41 16.98
N VAL A 212 -0.47 21.34 15.88
CA VAL A 212 -0.29 22.48 14.97
C VAL A 212 -1.58 22.91 14.29
N LEU A 213 -2.42 21.96 13.85
CA LEU A 213 -3.60 22.26 13.05
C LEU A 213 -4.86 22.50 13.88
N LEU A 214 -4.98 21.89 15.07
CA LEU A 214 -6.23 21.85 15.82
C LEU A 214 -6.15 22.48 17.21
N SER A 215 -4.95 22.64 17.80
CA SER A 215 -4.82 23.07 19.21
C SER A 215 -3.89 24.26 19.43
N CYS A 216 -3.00 24.58 18.49
CA CYS A 216 -2.01 25.62 18.66
C CYS A 216 -2.60 26.99 18.35
N GLU A 217 -2.72 27.84 19.38
CA GLU A 217 -3.23 29.21 19.24
C GLU A 217 -2.12 30.25 19.00
N ALA A 218 -0.84 29.85 19.10
CA ALA A 218 0.29 30.77 18.99
C ALA A 218 0.48 31.36 17.58
N ASN A 219 -0.17 30.79 16.55
CA ASN A 219 -0.22 31.38 15.21
C ASN A 219 -1.65 31.90 14.93
N PRO A 220 -1.88 33.22 14.94
CA PRO A 220 -3.22 33.80 14.75
C PRO A 220 -3.88 33.39 13.43
N GLY A 221 -3.10 33.25 12.36
CA GLY A 221 -3.62 32.88 11.05
C GLY A 221 -4.06 31.42 10.95
N ILE A 222 -3.39 30.52 11.66
CA ILE A 222 -3.81 29.11 11.76
C ILE A 222 -5.02 29.03 12.69
N ALA A 223 -4.94 29.63 13.88
CA ALA A 223 -6.02 29.63 14.88
C ALA A 223 -7.35 30.13 14.27
N ALA A 224 -7.35 31.25 13.55
CA ALA A 224 -8.56 31.77 12.91
C ALA A 224 -9.15 30.83 11.85
N ARG A 225 -8.31 30.08 11.13
CA ARG A 225 -8.78 29.08 10.15
C ARG A 225 -9.32 27.84 10.85
N THR A 226 -8.69 27.41 11.93
CA THR A 226 -9.13 26.29 12.75
C THR A 226 -10.49 26.59 13.37
N SER A 227 -10.68 27.74 14.00
CA SER A 227 -11.98 28.15 14.55
C SER A 227 -13.07 28.12 13.49
N ARG A 228 -12.84 28.77 12.33
CA ARG A 228 -13.80 28.76 11.22
C ARG A 228 -14.13 27.35 10.73
N TYR A 229 -13.13 26.47 10.65
CA TYR A 229 -13.34 25.09 10.25
C TYR A 229 -14.19 24.34 11.29
N LEU A 230 -13.87 24.45 12.58
CA LEU A 230 -14.62 23.81 13.65
C LEU A 230 -16.07 24.31 13.70
N ASP A 231 -16.29 25.63 13.59
CA ASP A 231 -17.63 26.22 13.48
C ASP A 231 -18.43 25.61 12.31
N SER A 232 -17.76 25.41 11.16
CA SER A 232 -18.37 24.80 9.98
C SER A 232 -18.68 23.31 10.17
N VAL A 233 -17.84 22.58 10.89
CA VAL A 233 -18.04 21.16 11.20
C VAL A 233 -19.19 21.00 12.18
N GLU A 234 -19.24 21.79 13.25
CA GLU A 234 -20.34 21.76 14.22
C GLU A 234 -21.67 22.06 13.53
N SER A 235 -21.69 23.08 12.68
CA SER A 235 -22.85 23.42 11.85
C SER A 235 -23.24 22.31 10.87
N ALA A 236 -22.27 21.58 10.33
CA ALA A 236 -22.50 20.47 9.41
C ALA A 236 -22.93 19.18 10.12
N THR A 237 -22.43 18.88 11.32
CA THR A 237 -22.83 17.71 12.12
C THR A 237 -24.24 17.83 12.69
N ALA A 238 -24.79 19.05 12.76
CA ALA A 238 -26.22 19.27 13.01
C ALA A 238 -27.12 18.87 11.82
N ALA A 239 -26.54 18.66 10.63
CA ALA A 239 -27.17 18.00 9.50
C ALA A 239 -26.67 16.55 9.41
N PRO A 240 -27.55 15.54 9.19
CA PRO A 240 -27.09 14.17 9.04
C PRO A 240 -26.15 14.08 7.84
N LEU A 241 -24.89 13.72 8.09
CA LEU A 241 -23.95 13.36 7.04
C LEU A 241 -24.55 12.17 6.27
N PRO A 242 -24.68 12.22 4.93
CA PRO A 242 -25.12 11.06 4.18
C PRO A 242 -24.05 9.97 4.37
N LEU A 243 -24.41 8.94 5.13
CA LEU A 243 -23.69 7.67 5.16
C LEU A 243 -23.72 7.15 3.73
N ARG A 244 -22.62 7.30 2.99
CA ARG A 244 -22.42 6.57 1.75
C ARG A 244 -22.07 5.13 2.14
N ASP A 245 -23.11 4.34 2.35
CA ASP A 245 -23.07 2.87 2.43
C ASP A 245 -22.82 2.27 1.02
N GLU A 246 -21.67 2.58 0.41
CA GLU A 246 -21.32 2.02 -0.90
C GLU A 246 -19.86 1.61 -0.95
N TYR A 247 -19.41 0.74 -0.03
CA TYR A 247 -18.21 -0.09 -0.23
C TYR A 247 -18.27 -1.43 0.52
N ASP A 248 -19.46 -1.99 0.72
CA ASP A 248 -19.62 -3.41 1.04
C ASP A 248 -20.04 -4.13 -0.25
N ASP A 249 -19.06 -4.83 -0.82
CA ASP A 249 -19.14 -5.94 -1.79
C ASP A 249 -18.13 -5.80 -2.92
N VAL A 250 -16.88 -6.19 -2.62
CA VAL A 250 -16.09 -6.95 -3.59
C VAL A 250 -15.45 -8.10 -2.82
N THR A 251 -16.12 -9.25 -2.92
CA THR A 251 -15.61 -10.57 -2.56
C THR A 251 -14.52 -11.02 -3.52
#